data_AF-A0AAF3FQC4-F1
#
_entry.id   AF-A0AAF3FQC4-F1
#
_cell.length_a   1.000
_cell.length_b   1.000
_cell.length_c   1.000
_cell.angle_alpha   90.00
_cell.angle_beta   90.00
_cell.angle_gamma   90.00
#
_symmetry.space_group_name_H-M   'P 1'
#
loop_
_entity.id
_entity.type
_entity.pdbx_description
1 polymer ?
#
loop_
_entity_poly.entity_id
_entity_poly.type
_entity_poly.pdbx_seq_one_letter_code
_entity_poly.pdbx_strand_id
1 'polypeptide(L)'
;MGDYEVPMEVIDILFGKQLTFPGGAKVADFFYNAFLKLWNNYDVWVTGHSLGAAMAGLAAGYVVQMGYVPKEKIRLITYGEPRTGDSQYADLIDQNYQHHSTEIWYQNNMTAGLPYKTCEGDEDKSCSAGIPIYEINTFAHTTYFDIDVGIFTRRDCHYWK
;
A
#
# COMPACT_ATOMS: atom_id res chain seq x y z
N MET A 1 22.97 28.02 -17.34
CA MET A 1 21.88 28.53 -16.46
C MET A 1 21.71 27.61 -15.25
N GLY A 2 22.83 27.16 -14.65
CA GLY A 2 22.85 26.17 -13.55
C GLY A 2 24.01 26.33 -12.56
N ASP A 3 24.76 27.44 -12.62
CA ASP A 3 25.97 27.64 -11.80
C ASP A 3 25.72 28.53 -10.56
N TYR A 4 24.51 29.10 -10.43
CA TYR A 4 24.14 29.99 -9.31
C TYR A 4 23.24 29.34 -8.25
N GLU A 5 22.76 28.12 -8.46
CA GLU A 5 21.89 27.41 -7.50
C GLU A 5 22.69 26.97 -6.25
N VAL A 6 23.80 26.26 -6.45
CA VAL A 6 24.62 25.72 -5.34
C VAL A 6 25.15 26.81 -4.40
N PRO A 7 25.67 27.97 -4.88
CA PRO A 7 26.11 29.04 -3.99
C PRO A 7 24.96 29.68 -3.20
N MET A 8 23.77 29.81 -3.80
CA MET A 8 22.59 30.37 -3.12
C MET A 8 22.06 29.41 -2.05
N GLU A 9 22.02 28.10 -2.31
CA GLU A 9 21.61 27.09 -1.32
C GLU A 9 22.51 27.09 -0.08
N VAL A 10 23.82 27.25 -0.27
CA VAL A 10 24.78 27.34 0.85
C VAL A 10 24.58 28.62 1.65
N ILE A 11 24.32 29.76 1.00
CA ILE A 11 24.03 31.02 1.69
C ILE A 11 22.70 30.93 2.45
N ASP A 12 21.68 30.28 1.90
CA ASP A 12 20.36 30.14 2.53
C ASP A 12 20.37 29.15 3.71
N ILE A 13 21.24 28.13 3.67
CA ILE A 13 21.48 27.25 4.83
C ILE A 13 22.22 28.00 5.95
N LEU A 14 23.23 28.81 5.61
CA LEU A 14 24.11 29.48 6.58
C LEU A 14 23.51 30.78 7.15
N PHE A 15 22.74 31.51 6.34
CA PHE A 15 22.23 32.85 6.67
C PHE A 15 20.71 33.02 6.42
N GLY A 16 20.07 32.04 5.78
CA GLY A 16 18.63 32.05 5.51
C GLY A 16 17.79 31.56 6.69
N LYS A 17 16.47 31.70 6.53
CA LYS A 17 15.51 31.28 7.56
C LYS A 17 15.53 29.75 7.67
N GLN A 18 15.67 29.25 8.89
CA GLN A 18 15.57 27.82 9.17
C GLN A 18 14.24 27.51 9.87
N LEU A 19 13.54 26.49 9.39
CA LEU A 19 12.29 25.99 9.95
C LEU A 19 12.50 24.65 10.65
N THR A 20 11.71 24.39 11.69
CA THR A 20 11.74 23.11 12.41
C THR A 20 10.95 22.07 11.61
N PHE A 21 11.63 21.00 11.21
CA PHE A 21 11.04 19.85 10.52
C PHE A 21 10.42 18.87 11.52
N PRO A 22 9.38 18.09 11.13
CA PRO A 22 8.88 16.99 11.95
C PRO A 22 10.02 16.04 12.35
N GLY A 23 10.28 15.90 13.65
CA GLY A 23 11.48 15.23 14.19
C GLY A 23 12.48 16.18 14.88
N GLY A 24 12.21 17.49 14.88
CA GLY A 24 12.90 18.47 15.72
C GLY A 24 14.16 19.10 15.13
N ALA A 25 14.62 18.62 13.96
CA ALA A 25 15.76 19.20 13.25
C ALA A 25 15.39 20.51 12.53
N LYS A 26 16.38 21.35 12.27
CA LYS A 26 16.20 22.58 11.48
C LYS A 26 16.58 22.34 10.01
N VAL A 27 15.74 22.83 9.11
CA VAL A 27 15.92 22.73 7.65
C VAL A 27 15.75 24.12 7.04
N ALA A 28 16.51 24.44 6.00
CA ALA A 28 16.37 25.74 5.32
C ALA A 28 14.95 25.88 4.72
N ASP A 29 14.41 27.10 4.80
CA ASP A 29 13.03 27.44 4.40
C ASP A 29 12.73 27.05 2.94
N PHE A 30 13.71 27.21 2.03
CA PHE A 30 13.59 26.78 0.63
C PHE A 30 13.25 25.28 0.50
N PHE A 31 14.05 24.41 1.13
CA PHE A 31 13.83 22.96 1.08
C PHE A 31 12.55 22.54 1.81
N TYR A 32 12.22 23.20 2.92
CA TYR A 32 10.98 22.94 3.65
C TYR A 32 9.74 23.26 2.80
N ASN A 33 9.72 24.43 2.16
CA ASN A 33 8.60 24.85 1.31
C ASN A 33 8.50 24.00 0.04
N ALA A 34 9.63 23.61 -0.57
CA ALA A 34 9.64 22.67 -1.69
C ALA A 34 9.09 21.30 -1.28
N PHE A 35 9.50 20.79 -0.11
CA PHE A 35 8.98 19.54 0.44
C PHE A 35 7.48 19.63 0.68
N LEU A 36 6.99 20.66 1.39
CA LEU A 36 5.55 20.83 1.61
C LEU A 36 4.79 20.96 0.29
N LYS A 37 5.32 21.63 -0.72
CA LYS A 37 4.64 21.74 -2.02
C LYS A 37 4.46 20.38 -2.70
N LEU A 38 5.42 19.47 -2.55
CA LEU A 38 5.36 18.11 -3.09
C LEU A 38 4.53 17.16 -2.21
N TRP A 39 4.61 17.32 -0.89
CA TRP A 39 4.09 16.38 0.10
C TRP A 39 2.93 16.95 0.94
N ASN A 40 2.28 18.04 0.51
CA ASN A 40 1.15 18.62 1.26
C ASN A 40 -0.08 17.71 1.31
N ASN A 41 -0.17 16.76 0.38
CA ASN A 41 -1.34 15.92 0.18
C ASN A 41 -0.91 14.58 -0.43
N TYR A 42 -0.48 13.65 0.41
CA TYR A 42 -0.12 12.30 0.01
C TYR A 42 -1.11 11.28 0.57
N ASP A 43 -1.18 10.14 -0.09
CA ASP A 43 -1.82 8.93 0.42
C ASP A 43 -0.74 7.85 0.57
N VAL A 44 -0.83 7.05 1.63
CA VAL A 44 0.06 5.93 1.91
C VAL A 44 -0.59 4.65 1.41
N TRP A 45 0.07 3.99 0.46
CA TRP A 45 -0.41 2.73 -0.10
C TRP A 45 0.39 1.59 0.49
N VAL A 46 -0.30 0.65 1.13
CA VAL A 46 0.27 -0.57 1.67
C VAL A 46 -0.23 -1.73 0.82
N THR A 47 0.69 -2.55 0.35
CA THR A 47 0.36 -3.67 -0.52
C THR A 47 1.22 -4.88 -0.21
N GLY A 48 0.72 -6.05 -0.55
CA GLY A 48 1.43 -7.30 -0.39
C GLY A 48 0.76 -8.44 -1.14
N HIS A 49 1.53 -9.50 -1.38
CA HIS A 49 1.08 -10.72 -2.02
C HIS A 49 1.31 -11.91 -1.09
N SER A 50 0.39 -12.87 -1.06
CA SER A 50 0.54 -14.11 -0.29
C SER A 50 0.79 -13.82 1.20
N LEU A 51 1.84 -14.36 1.82
CA LEU A 51 2.24 -13.98 3.18
C LEU A 51 2.51 -12.47 3.34
N GLY A 52 3.02 -11.81 2.31
CA GLY A 52 3.24 -10.37 2.32
C GLY A 52 1.94 -9.58 2.37
N ALA A 53 0.84 -10.12 1.84
CA ALA A 53 -0.48 -9.49 1.96
C ALA A 53 -0.94 -9.46 3.43
N ALA A 54 -0.76 -10.57 4.14
CA ALA A 54 -1.06 -10.65 5.56
C ALA A 54 -0.25 -9.65 6.39
N MET A 55 1.05 -9.53 6.08
CA MET A 55 1.92 -8.56 6.73
C MET A 55 1.55 -7.11 6.38
N ALA A 56 1.10 -6.86 5.15
CA ALA A 56 0.63 -5.54 4.71
C ALA A 56 -0.60 -5.10 5.52
N GLY A 57 -1.55 -6.00 5.78
CA GLY A 57 -2.69 -5.73 6.65
C GLY A 57 -2.27 -5.33 8.07
N LEU A 58 -1.37 -6.10 8.69
CA LEU A 58 -0.83 -5.79 10.02
C LEU A 58 -0.07 -4.46 10.05
N ALA A 59 0.76 -4.20 9.03
CA ALA A 59 1.56 -2.98 8.93
C ALA A 59 0.69 -1.74 8.75
N ALA A 60 -0.32 -1.82 7.87
CA ALA A 60 -1.32 -0.77 7.74
C ALA A 60 -1.95 -0.54 9.11
N GLY A 61 -2.56 -1.61 9.67
CA GLY A 61 -3.12 -1.73 11.02
C GLY A 61 -2.40 -0.92 12.08
N TYR A 62 -1.12 -1.24 12.24
CA TYR A 62 -0.23 -0.65 13.22
C TYR A 62 0.01 0.85 13.00
N VAL A 63 0.24 1.28 11.75
CA VAL A 63 0.60 2.66 11.43
C VAL A 63 -0.54 3.65 11.74
N VAL A 64 -1.81 3.28 11.49
CA VAL A 64 -2.94 4.15 11.89
C VAL A 64 -3.17 4.10 13.38
N GLN A 65 -3.12 2.91 13.99
CA GLN A 65 -3.36 2.75 15.43
C GLN A 65 -2.37 3.57 16.27
N MET A 66 -1.13 3.68 15.81
CA MET A 66 -0.08 4.49 16.44
C MET A 66 -0.16 6.00 16.10
N GLY A 67 -1.11 6.40 15.24
CA GLY A 67 -1.32 7.79 14.86
C GLY A 67 -0.29 8.37 13.90
N TYR A 68 0.50 7.53 13.22
CA TYR A 68 1.50 8.01 12.25
C TYR A 68 0.86 8.48 10.94
N VAL A 69 -0.22 7.84 10.51
CA VAL A 69 -0.97 8.19 9.30
C VAL A 69 -2.47 8.18 9.64
N PRO A 70 -3.24 9.22 9.29
CA PRO A 70 -4.68 9.21 9.51
C PRO A 70 -5.35 8.17 8.58
N LYS A 71 -6.41 7.53 9.05
CA LYS A 71 -7.10 6.45 8.32
C LYS A 71 -7.62 6.86 6.94
N GLU A 72 -7.94 8.14 6.73
CA GLU A 72 -8.42 8.67 5.45
C GLU A 72 -7.30 8.74 4.41
N LYS A 73 -6.04 8.68 4.86
CA LYS A 73 -4.83 8.81 4.03
C LYS A 73 -4.14 7.49 3.76
N ILE A 74 -4.66 6.37 4.23
CA ILE A 74 -4.06 5.05 4.00
C ILE A 74 -4.96 4.21 3.10
N ARG A 75 -4.35 3.49 2.16
CA ARG A 75 -5.00 2.56 1.24
C ARG A 75 -4.30 1.21 1.35
N LEU A 76 -5.06 0.15 1.62
CA LEU A 76 -4.54 -1.21 1.72
C LEU A 76 -5.06 -2.03 0.53
N ILE A 77 -4.16 -2.54 -0.30
CA ILE A 77 -4.53 -3.43 -1.42
C ILE A 77 -3.69 -4.69 -1.34
N THR A 78 -4.35 -5.82 -1.12
CA THR A 78 -3.72 -7.12 -0.91
C THR A 78 -4.10 -8.11 -2.00
N TYR A 79 -3.19 -9.04 -2.30
CA TYR A 79 -3.36 -10.05 -3.33
C TYR A 79 -3.14 -11.45 -2.76
N GLY A 80 -4.17 -12.30 -2.80
CA GLY A 80 -4.10 -13.66 -2.25
C GLY A 80 -3.80 -13.67 -0.75
N GLU A 81 -4.46 -12.79 0.00
CA GLU A 81 -4.27 -12.68 1.45
C GLU A 81 -4.83 -13.92 2.17
N PRO A 82 -4.02 -14.67 2.94
CA PRO A 82 -4.55 -15.70 3.83
C PRO A 82 -5.25 -15.06 5.04
N ARG A 83 -6.18 -15.78 5.69
CA ARG A 83 -6.74 -15.32 6.98
C ARG A 83 -5.61 -15.10 7.99
N THR A 84 -5.60 -13.91 8.61
CA THR A 84 -4.48 -13.43 9.45
C THR A 84 -4.80 -13.37 10.93
N GLY A 85 -6.07 -13.17 11.29
CA GLY A 85 -6.49 -13.00 12.68
C GLY A 85 -7.86 -13.63 12.96
N ASP A 86 -8.33 -13.42 14.19
CA ASP A 86 -9.67 -13.79 14.63
C ASP A 86 -10.71 -12.72 14.21
N SER A 87 -11.98 -12.92 14.57
CA SER A 87 -13.04 -11.96 14.24
C SER A 87 -12.79 -10.58 14.86
N GLN A 88 -12.15 -10.51 16.03
CA GLN A 88 -11.81 -9.24 16.67
C GLN A 88 -10.76 -8.47 15.86
N TYR A 89 -9.79 -9.16 15.29
CA TYR A 89 -8.84 -8.55 14.36
C TYR A 89 -9.52 -8.03 13.09
N ALA A 90 -10.46 -8.80 12.52
CA ALA A 90 -11.25 -8.36 11.36
C ALA A 90 -12.04 -7.09 11.68
N ASP A 91 -12.77 -7.08 12.81
CA ASP A 91 -13.54 -5.91 13.27
C ASP A 91 -12.64 -4.67 13.47
N LEU A 92 -11.43 -4.86 14.02
CA LEU A 92 -10.48 -3.76 14.24
C LEU A 92 -9.95 -3.17 12.94
N ILE A 93 -9.70 -3.98 11.92
CA ILE A 93 -9.29 -3.50 10.61
C ILE A 93 -10.48 -2.80 9.93
N ASP A 94 -11.68 -3.34 9.99
CA ASP A 94 -12.87 -2.71 9.41
C ASP A 94 -13.24 -1.36 10.06
N GLN A 95 -13.03 -1.22 11.37
CA GLN A 95 -13.32 0.03 12.08
C GLN A 95 -12.26 1.12 11.82
N ASN A 96 -11.00 0.72 11.65
CA ASN A 96 -9.88 1.65 11.53
C ASN A 96 -9.51 1.99 10.08
N TYR A 97 -9.95 1.20 9.09
CA TYR A 97 -9.66 1.40 7.67
C TYR A 97 -10.95 1.45 6.88
N GLN A 98 -11.03 2.35 5.89
CA GLN A 98 -12.02 2.20 4.81
C GLN A 98 -11.49 1.18 3.79
N HIS A 99 -11.35 -0.09 4.19
CA HIS A 99 -11.13 -1.18 3.25
C HIS A 99 -11.42 -2.55 3.89
N HIS A 100 -12.21 -3.37 3.17
CA HIS A 100 -12.34 -4.85 3.29
C HIS A 100 -13.57 -5.50 3.93
N SER A 101 -14.76 -4.90 3.80
CA SER A 101 -15.94 -5.76 3.57
C SER A 101 -16.08 -6.15 2.09
N THR A 102 -15.20 -5.67 1.20
CA THR A 102 -15.37 -5.84 -0.25
C THR A 102 -14.24 -6.66 -0.87
N GLU A 103 -14.50 -7.94 -1.15
CA GLU A 103 -13.62 -8.81 -1.93
C GLU A 103 -13.91 -8.62 -3.42
N ILE A 104 -12.87 -8.40 -4.23
CA ILE A 104 -12.98 -8.50 -5.70
C ILE A 104 -12.48 -9.87 -6.11
N TRP A 105 -13.40 -10.78 -6.37
CA TRP A 105 -13.10 -12.16 -6.72
C TRP A 105 -13.07 -12.38 -8.23
N TYR A 106 -12.00 -13.03 -8.68
CA TYR A 106 -11.81 -13.44 -10.06
C TYR A 106 -11.70 -14.95 -10.14
N GLN A 107 -12.56 -15.59 -10.93
CA GLN A 107 -12.44 -17.00 -11.33
C GLN A 107 -11.59 -17.20 -12.60
N ASN A 108 -10.89 -16.15 -13.02
CA ASN A 108 -10.04 -16.10 -14.22
C ASN A 108 -8.67 -15.51 -13.85
N ASN A 109 -7.80 -15.36 -14.84
CA ASN A 109 -6.45 -14.76 -14.72
C ASN A 109 -6.43 -13.22 -14.55
N MET A 110 -7.59 -12.60 -14.25
CA MET A 110 -7.80 -11.16 -14.11
C MET A 110 -7.40 -10.34 -15.35
N THR A 111 -7.42 -10.92 -16.55
CA THR A 111 -7.18 -10.16 -17.79
C THR A 111 -8.16 -9.00 -17.90
N ALA A 112 -7.67 -7.83 -18.31
CA ALA A 112 -8.49 -6.62 -18.46
C ALA A 112 -9.71 -6.88 -19.34
N GLY A 113 -10.89 -6.51 -18.83
CA GLY A 113 -12.18 -6.69 -19.52
C GLY A 113 -12.88 -8.03 -19.27
N LEU A 114 -12.25 -8.96 -18.54
CA LEU A 114 -12.93 -10.17 -18.07
C LEU A 114 -13.83 -9.88 -16.85
N PRO A 115 -14.91 -10.65 -16.68
CA PRO A 115 -15.83 -10.45 -15.57
C PRO A 115 -15.15 -10.75 -14.23
N TYR A 116 -15.47 -9.93 -13.24
CA TYR A 116 -15.15 -10.15 -11.84
C TYR A 116 -16.43 -10.06 -11.00
N LYS A 117 -16.36 -10.59 -9.78
CA LYS A 117 -17.45 -10.50 -8.83
C LYS A 117 -17.00 -9.68 -7.63
N THR A 118 -17.81 -8.70 -7.26
CA THR A 118 -17.65 -7.95 -6.02
C THR A 118 -18.47 -8.64 -4.95
N CYS A 119 -17.86 -8.96 -3.82
CA CYS A 119 -18.47 -9.64 -2.70
C CYS A 119 -18.42 -8.68 -1.52
N GLU A 120 -19.58 -8.33 -0.97
CA GLU A 120 -19.71 -7.42 0.17
C GLU A 120 -20.03 -8.23 1.43
N GLY A 121 -19.39 -7.94 2.55
CA GLY A 121 -19.46 -8.71 3.79
C GLY A 121 -18.24 -9.59 4.03
N ASP A 122 -18.09 -10.01 5.29
CA ASP A 122 -17.13 -11.04 5.66
C ASP A 122 -17.60 -12.41 5.17
N GLU A 123 -16.68 -13.19 4.58
CA GLU A 123 -16.87 -14.63 4.34
C GLU A 123 -18.08 -14.97 3.43
N ASP A 124 -18.28 -14.21 2.34
CA ASP A 124 -19.33 -14.50 1.35
C ASP A 124 -19.09 -15.87 0.66
N LYS A 125 -19.93 -16.86 0.99
CA LYS A 125 -19.91 -18.22 0.42
C LYS A 125 -20.13 -18.27 -1.09
N SER A 126 -20.59 -17.18 -1.69
CA SER A 126 -20.75 -17.07 -3.13
C SER A 126 -19.47 -16.62 -3.84
N CYS A 127 -18.37 -16.42 -3.09
CA CYS A 127 -17.04 -16.01 -3.56
C CYS A 127 -15.94 -17.01 -3.15
N SER A 128 -14.74 -16.54 -2.77
CA SER A 128 -13.63 -17.44 -2.46
C SER A 128 -13.92 -18.40 -1.31
N ALA A 129 -14.75 -18.00 -0.34
CA ALA A 129 -15.20 -18.85 0.76
C ALA A 129 -16.08 -20.03 0.32
N GLY A 130 -16.62 -19.99 -0.91
CA GLY A 130 -17.38 -21.08 -1.52
C GLY A 130 -16.52 -22.15 -2.21
N ILE A 131 -15.23 -21.88 -2.43
CA ILE A 131 -14.34 -22.80 -3.15
C ILE A 131 -13.90 -23.91 -2.19
N PRO A 132 -14.13 -25.20 -2.53
CA PRO A 132 -13.62 -26.30 -1.74
C PRO A 132 -12.08 -26.30 -1.68
N ILE A 133 -11.49 -26.72 -0.55
CA ILE A 133 -10.03 -26.68 -0.36
C ILE A 133 -9.22 -27.45 -1.42
N TYR A 134 -9.84 -28.42 -2.10
CA TYR A 134 -9.23 -29.24 -3.15
C TYR A 134 -9.25 -28.57 -4.54
N GLU A 135 -10.03 -27.49 -4.71
CA GLU A 135 -10.06 -26.66 -5.92
C GLU A 135 -9.15 -25.44 -5.81
N ILE A 136 -8.48 -25.24 -4.66
CA ILE A 136 -7.51 -24.16 -4.47
C ILE A 136 -6.27 -24.43 -5.34
N ASN A 137 -6.04 -23.54 -6.30
CA ASN A 137 -4.97 -23.66 -7.27
C ASN A 137 -3.82 -22.70 -6.95
N THR A 138 -2.61 -23.22 -6.81
CA THR A 138 -1.39 -22.42 -6.62
C THR A 138 -1.07 -21.52 -7.81
N PHE A 139 -1.48 -21.90 -9.03
CA PHE A 139 -1.32 -21.08 -10.23
C PHE A 139 -2.25 -19.85 -10.24
N ALA A 140 -3.46 -19.99 -9.69
CA ALA A 140 -4.36 -18.85 -9.46
C ALA A 140 -3.81 -17.92 -8.35
N HIS A 141 -3.09 -18.48 -7.38
CA HIS A 141 -2.41 -17.71 -6.34
C HIS A 141 -1.22 -16.89 -6.84
N THR A 142 -0.66 -17.21 -8.02
CA THR A 142 0.52 -16.54 -8.59
C THR A 142 0.23 -15.71 -9.83
N THR A 143 -1.00 -15.67 -10.33
CA THR A 143 -1.34 -14.98 -11.57
C THR A 143 -2.34 -13.86 -11.32
N TYR A 144 -1.93 -12.61 -11.57
CA TYR A 144 -2.77 -11.42 -11.42
C TYR A 144 -2.58 -10.55 -12.66
N PHE A 145 -3.68 -10.03 -13.22
CA PHE A 145 -3.72 -9.19 -14.42
C PHE A 145 -3.02 -9.79 -15.65
N ASP A 146 -3.15 -11.11 -15.86
CA ASP A 146 -2.42 -11.88 -16.87
C ASP A 146 -0.89 -11.89 -16.70
N ILE A 147 -0.41 -11.50 -15.52
CA ILE A 147 1.01 -11.52 -15.14
C ILE A 147 1.21 -12.61 -14.10
N ASP A 148 2.06 -13.60 -14.42
CA ASP A 148 2.56 -14.55 -13.44
C ASP A 148 3.64 -13.87 -12.60
N VAL A 149 3.34 -13.61 -11.33
CA VAL A 149 4.21 -12.92 -10.37
C VAL A 149 5.46 -13.77 -10.07
N GLY A 150 5.38 -15.10 -10.15
CA GLY A 150 6.50 -16.01 -9.97
C GLY A 150 7.49 -16.03 -11.14
N ILE A 151 7.01 -15.79 -12.37
CA ILE A 151 7.83 -15.63 -13.57
C ILE A 151 8.37 -14.20 -13.65
N PHE A 152 7.53 -13.20 -13.38
CA PHE A 152 7.89 -11.79 -13.35
C PHE A 152 9.05 -11.54 -12.38
N THR A 153 8.95 -12.06 -11.15
CA THR A 153 10.03 -11.94 -10.15
C THR A 153 11.33 -12.63 -10.57
N ARG A 154 11.32 -13.67 -11.40
CA ARG A 154 12.56 -14.34 -11.85
C ARG A 154 13.18 -13.72 -13.10
N ARG A 155 12.39 -13.07 -13.95
CA ARG A 155 12.86 -12.52 -15.25
C ARG A 155 13.16 -11.02 -15.18
N ASP A 156 12.41 -10.26 -14.38
CA ASP A 156 12.49 -8.81 -14.27
C ASP A 156 12.92 -8.33 -12.87
N CYS A 157 13.88 -9.03 -12.25
CA CYS A 157 14.61 -8.56 -11.06
C CYS A 157 15.50 -7.31 -11.34
N HIS A 158 15.00 -6.35 -12.12
CA HIS A 158 15.68 -5.12 -12.52
C HIS A 158 15.16 -3.86 -11.81
N TYR A 159 14.17 -3.98 -10.93
CA TYR A 159 13.50 -2.82 -10.30
C TYR A 159 14.18 -2.25 -9.04
N TRP A 160 15.51 -2.28 -9.00
CA TRP A 160 16.33 -1.48 -8.06
C TRP A 160 17.60 -0.97 -8.76
N LYS A 161 17.45 -0.24 -9.87
CA LYS A 161 18.51 0.60 -10.43
C LYS A 161 18.08 2.05 -10.45
#